data_AF-A0A085JPS2-F1
#
_entry.id   AF-A0A085JPS2-F1
#
_cell.length_a   1.000
_cell.length_b   1.000
_cell.length_c   1.000
_cell.angle_alpha   90.00
_cell.angle_beta   90.00
_cell.angle_gamma   90.00
#
_symmetry.space_group_name_H-M   'P 1'
#
loop_
_entity.id
_entity.type
_entity.pdbx_description
1 polymer ?
#
loop_
_entity_poly.entity_id
_entity_poly.type
_entity_poly.pdbx_seq_one_letter_code
_entity_poly.pdbx_strand_id
1 'polypeptide(L)'
;MPVIIAVQVIVSEDGEEARRQAAQCELWQVELVNGRHVTVGSETQADSFIRQSEVAVKSVSRKETAILAGNAREVLSQLEALHQEFSVSEFMLDLPLSQPEIRINTLRLLAQEREHSAARQVSPVTTESSVA
;
A
#
# COMPACT_ATOMS: atom_id res chain seq x y z
N MET A 1 -21.89 -9.75 -1.35
CA MET A 1 -21.51 -8.38 -1.78
C MET A 1 -20.00 -8.38 -1.95
N PRO A 2 -19.43 -7.80 -3.02
CA PRO A 2 -17.99 -7.77 -3.20
C PRO A 2 -17.33 -6.96 -2.08
N VAL A 3 -16.23 -7.47 -1.54
CA VAL A 3 -15.44 -6.79 -0.49
C VAL A 3 -14.40 -5.90 -1.16
N ILE A 4 -14.41 -4.62 -0.80
CA ILE A 4 -13.43 -3.63 -1.28
C ILE A 4 -12.65 -3.14 -0.07
N ILE A 5 -11.31 -3.14 -0.15
CA ILE A 5 -10.46 -2.58 0.90
C ILE A 5 -9.47 -1.58 0.34
N ALA A 6 -9.17 -0.55 1.13
CA ALA A 6 -8.09 0.39 0.85
C ALA A 6 -6.80 -0.07 1.53
N VAL A 7 -5.71 -0.11 0.79
CA VAL A 7 -4.38 -0.49 1.28
C VAL A 7 -3.36 0.54 0.84
N GLN A 8 -2.42 0.87 1.73
CA GLN A 8 -1.28 1.70 1.37
C GLN A 8 -0.21 0.84 0.69
N VAL A 9 0.32 1.31 -0.42
CA VAL A 9 1.28 0.57 -1.26
C VAL A 9 2.47 1.43 -1.63
N ILE A 10 3.67 0.88 -1.47
CA ILE A 10 4.92 1.46 -1.98
C ILE A 10 5.64 0.39 -2.79
N VAL A 11 5.90 0.69 -4.07
CA VAL A 11 6.60 -0.21 -4.99
C VAL A 11 7.85 0.47 -5.53
N SER A 12 8.95 -0.26 -5.54
CA SER A 12 10.20 0.13 -6.18
C SER A 12 10.77 -1.06 -6.97
N GLU A 13 11.74 -0.82 -7.85
CA GLU A 13 12.48 -1.91 -8.50
C GLU A 13 13.27 -2.73 -7.47
N ASP A 14 13.86 -2.02 -6.49
CA ASP A 14 14.49 -2.62 -5.31
C ASP A 14 13.48 -2.66 -4.15
N GLY A 15 13.10 -3.87 -3.74
CA GLY A 15 12.16 -4.08 -2.64
C GLY A 15 12.65 -3.54 -1.29
N GLU A 16 13.97 -3.51 -1.06
CA GLU A 16 14.52 -2.92 0.16
C GLU A 16 14.35 -1.40 0.20
N GLU A 17 14.47 -0.73 -0.95
CA GLU A 17 14.20 0.70 -1.04
C GLU A 17 12.72 1.02 -0.73
N ALA A 18 11.78 0.22 -1.25
CA ALA A 18 10.37 0.37 -0.91
C ALA A 18 10.12 0.22 0.59
N ARG A 19 10.76 -0.76 1.24
CA ARG A 19 10.68 -0.98 2.70
C ARG A 19 11.29 0.18 3.48
N ARG A 20 12.41 0.75 3.02
CA ARG A 20 13.00 1.97 3.62
C ARG A 20 12.05 3.17 3.54
N GLN A 21 11.42 3.37 2.39
CA GLN A 21 10.43 4.44 2.20
C GLN A 21 9.21 4.24 3.11
N ALA A 22 8.70 3.01 3.22
CA ALA A 22 7.59 2.69 4.11
C ALA A 22 7.91 2.95 5.59
N ALA A 23 9.14 2.65 6.03
CA ALA A 23 9.58 2.91 7.40
C ALA A 23 9.64 4.41 7.76
N GLN A 24 9.71 5.28 6.75
CA GLN A 24 9.66 6.75 6.92
C GLN A 24 8.24 7.31 6.92
N CYS A 25 7.25 6.52 6.50
CA CYS A 25 5.86 6.95 6.57
C CYS A 25 5.39 6.95 8.04
N GLU A 26 4.81 8.06 8.44
CA GLU A 26 4.23 8.23 9.76
C GLU A 26 2.74 8.51 9.66
N LEU A 27 2.01 8.04 10.66
CA LEU A 27 0.62 8.38 10.84
C LEU A 27 0.40 8.72 12.31
N TRP A 28 -0.15 9.91 12.54
CA TRP A 28 -0.39 10.43 13.88
C TRP A 28 -1.86 10.74 14.03
N GLN A 29 -2.46 10.21 15.09
CA GLN A 29 -3.84 10.48 15.44
C GLN A 29 -3.89 11.46 16.61
N VAL A 30 -4.58 12.58 16.41
CA VAL A 30 -4.93 13.55 17.45
C VAL A 30 -6.39 13.34 17.83
N GLU A 31 -6.65 12.99 19.08
CA GLU A 31 -7.98 12.90 19.66
C GLU A 31 -8.30 14.18 20.42
N LEU A 32 -9.48 14.75 20.17
CA LEU A 32 -9.99 15.93 20.83
C LEU A 32 -10.94 15.55 21.97
N VAL A 33 -11.10 16.43 22.97
CA VAL A 33 -11.98 16.17 24.12
C VAL A 33 -13.46 15.99 23.75
N ASN A 34 -13.88 16.49 22.59
CA ASN A 34 -15.24 16.31 22.06
C ASN A 34 -15.43 14.97 21.33
N GLY A 35 -14.44 14.08 21.36
CA GLY A 35 -14.49 12.76 20.73
C GLY A 35 -14.18 12.76 19.23
N ARG A 36 -13.84 13.91 18.63
CA ARG A 36 -13.35 13.95 17.24
C ARG A 36 -11.90 13.50 17.17
N HIS A 37 -11.56 12.85 16.06
CA HIS A 37 -10.19 12.47 15.76
C HIS A 37 -9.74 13.10 14.44
N VAL A 38 -8.47 13.48 14.38
CA VAL A 38 -7.81 13.97 13.17
C VAL A 38 -6.55 13.17 12.96
N THR A 39 -6.31 12.75 11.73
CA THR A 39 -5.12 11.99 11.35
C THR A 39 -4.23 12.85 10.46
N VAL A 40 -2.94 12.89 10.77
CA VAL A 40 -1.92 13.68 10.07
C VAL A 40 -0.70 12.82 9.78
N GLY A 41 0.11 13.24 8.80
CA GLY A 41 1.22 12.45 8.27
C GLY A 41 2.54 12.61 8.99
N SER A 42 2.60 13.41 10.06
CA SER A 42 3.80 13.58 10.89
C SER A 42 3.49 14.16 12.25
N GLU A 43 4.41 13.97 13.20
CA GLU A 43 4.32 14.56 14.54
C GLU A 43 4.27 16.09 14.48
N THR A 44 5.09 16.69 13.60
CA THR A 44 5.11 18.15 13.40
C THR A 44 3.78 18.70 12.90
N GLN A 45 3.07 17.95 12.04
CA GLN A 45 1.72 18.32 11.62
C GLN A 45 0.73 18.19 12.78
N ALA A 46 0.88 17.17 13.64
CA ALA A 46 0.06 17.02 14.84
C ALA A 46 0.26 18.22 15.78
N ASP A 47 1.49 18.60 16.06
CA ASP A 47 1.80 19.78 16.87
C ASP A 47 1.24 21.07 16.29
N SER A 48 1.34 21.23 14.97
CA SER A 48 0.79 22.40 14.28
C SER A 48 -0.73 22.44 14.38
N PHE A 49 -1.39 21.30 14.24
CA PHE A 49 -2.83 21.16 14.43
C PHE A 49 -3.25 21.49 15.88
N ILE A 50 -2.52 20.98 16.88
CA ILE A 50 -2.77 21.25 18.31
C ILE A 50 -2.71 22.75 18.58
N ARG A 51 -1.69 23.44 18.08
CA ARG A 51 -1.52 24.90 18.26
C ARG A 51 -2.65 25.72 17.64
N GLN A 52 -3.28 25.20 16.58
CA GLN A 52 -4.35 25.89 15.85
C GLN A 52 -5.74 25.45 16.28
N SER A 53 -5.86 24.42 17.12
CA SER A 53 -7.15 23.87 17.52
C SER A 53 -7.83 24.73 18.58
N GLU A 54 -9.08 25.11 18.32
CA GLU A 54 -9.96 25.77 19.30
C GLU A 54 -10.49 24.79 20.36
N VAL A 55 -10.39 23.48 20.08
CA VAL A 55 -10.82 22.40 20.99
C VAL A 55 -9.61 21.77 21.66
N ALA A 56 -9.68 21.57 22.98
CA ALA A 56 -8.61 20.93 23.73
C ALA A 56 -8.33 19.50 23.22
N VAL A 57 -7.04 19.15 23.21
CA VAL A 57 -6.55 17.85 22.77
C VAL A 57 -6.57 16.89 23.97
N LYS A 58 -7.17 15.72 23.76
CA LYS A 58 -7.26 14.65 24.75
C LYS A 58 -6.05 13.71 24.67
N SER A 59 -5.64 13.32 23.48
CA SER A 59 -4.49 12.43 23.28
C SER A 59 -3.85 12.61 21.91
N VAL A 60 -2.58 12.27 21.80
CA VAL A 60 -1.82 12.20 20.55
C VAL A 60 -1.11 10.85 20.54
N SER A 61 -1.28 10.08 19.46
CA SER A 61 -0.67 8.76 19.36
C SER A 61 -0.18 8.48 17.95
N ARG A 62 1.02 7.91 17.83
CA ARG A 62 1.49 7.30 16.58
C ARG A 62 0.64 6.07 16.28
N LYS A 63 0.23 5.93 15.02
CA LYS A 63 -0.48 4.77 14.49
C LYS A 63 0.46 3.93 13.65
N GLU A 64 0.39 2.62 13.85
CA GLU A 64 0.99 1.69 12.90
C GLU A 64 0.21 1.75 11.59
N THR A 65 0.94 1.93 10.50
CA THR A 65 0.40 1.89 9.15
C THR A 65 0.69 0.52 8.55
N ALA A 66 -0.35 -0.18 8.12
CA ALA A 66 -0.19 -1.36 7.30
C ALA A 66 0.13 -0.90 5.86
N ILE A 67 1.42 -0.82 5.53
CA ILE A 67 1.91 -0.48 4.19
C ILE A 67 2.47 -1.75 3.55
N LEU A 68 1.94 -2.11 2.38
CA LEU A 68 2.52 -3.15 1.53
C LEU A 68 3.72 -2.56 0.80
N ALA A 69 4.92 -3.04 1.10
CA ALA A 69 6.16 -2.49 0.59
C ALA A 69 7.08 -3.57 0.03
N GLY A 70 7.54 -3.38 -1.20
CA GLY A 70 8.45 -4.29 -1.87
C GLY A 70 8.59 -4.01 -3.35
N ASN A 71 9.16 -4.97 -4.08
CA ASN A 71 9.09 -4.93 -5.54
C ASN A 71 7.69 -5.35 -6.03
N ALA A 72 7.42 -5.15 -7.33
CA ALA A 72 6.09 -5.40 -7.90
C ALA A 72 5.59 -6.83 -7.65
N ARG A 73 6.48 -7.83 -7.74
CA ARG A 73 6.12 -9.23 -7.49
C ARG A 73 5.74 -9.46 -6.03
N GLU A 74 6.55 -8.95 -5.11
CA GLU A 74 6.30 -9.08 -3.67
C GLU A 74 4.96 -8.44 -3.29
N VAL A 75 4.66 -7.24 -3.81
CA VAL A 75 3.41 -6.53 -3.50
C VAL A 75 2.20 -7.23 -4.10
N LEU A 76 2.27 -7.71 -5.35
CA LEU A 76 1.19 -8.50 -5.93
C LEU A 76 0.96 -9.80 -5.16
N SER A 77 2.01 -10.46 -4.69
CA SER A 77 1.89 -11.65 -3.83
C SER A 77 1.21 -11.33 -2.48
N GLN A 78 1.49 -10.16 -1.90
CA GLN A 78 0.85 -9.72 -0.65
C GLN A 78 -0.64 -9.41 -0.88
N LEU A 79 -0.99 -8.76 -1.99
CA LEU A 79 -2.38 -8.52 -2.38
C LEU A 79 -3.14 -9.83 -2.61
N GLU A 80 -2.51 -10.81 -3.26
CA GLU A 80 -3.08 -12.15 -3.46
C GLU A 80 -3.31 -12.87 -2.12
N ALA A 81 -2.39 -12.76 -1.16
CA ALA A 81 -2.59 -13.32 0.17
C ALA A 81 -3.81 -12.71 0.88
N LEU A 82 -3.96 -11.37 0.81
CA LEU A 82 -5.13 -10.67 1.35
C LEU A 82 -6.43 -11.05 0.64
N HIS A 83 -6.37 -11.25 -0.68
CA HIS A 83 -7.51 -11.77 -1.45
C HIS A 83 -7.96 -13.13 -0.93
N GLN A 84 -7.01 -14.06 -0.76
CA GLN A 84 -7.30 -15.43 -0.31
C GLN A 84 -7.81 -15.47 1.14
N GLU A 85 -7.23 -14.66 2.03
CA GLU A 85 -7.58 -14.66 3.45
C GLU A 85 -8.95 -14.01 3.70
N PHE A 86 -9.24 -12.89 3.03
CA PHE A 86 -10.42 -12.07 3.34
C PHE A 86 -11.47 -12.06 2.23
N SER A 87 -11.28 -12.84 1.16
CA SER A 87 -12.15 -12.84 -0.04
C SER A 87 -12.33 -11.44 -0.65
N VAL A 88 -11.27 -10.63 -0.61
CA VAL A 88 -11.26 -9.25 -1.13
C VAL A 88 -11.42 -9.28 -2.65
N SER A 89 -12.47 -8.69 -3.17
CA SER A 89 -12.73 -8.67 -4.61
C SER A 89 -12.02 -7.52 -5.33
N GLU A 90 -11.75 -6.43 -4.62
CA GLU A 90 -11.14 -5.22 -5.17
C GLU A 90 -10.27 -4.50 -4.14
N PHE A 91 -9.14 -3.96 -4.60
CA PHE A 91 -8.24 -3.16 -3.78
C PHE A 91 -8.20 -1.72 -4.31
N MET A 92 -8.42 -0.75 -3.41
CA MET A 92 -8.07 0.64 -3.64
C MET A 92 -6.65 0.87 -3.16
N LEU A 93 -5.75 1.25 -4.07
CA LEU A 93 -4.35 1.51 -3.74
C LEU A 93 -4.17 2.97 -3.35
N ASP A 94 -3.84 3.21 -2.09
CA ASP A 94 -3.35 4.50 -1.62
C ASP A 94 -1.83 4.53 -1.77
N LEU A 95 -1.30 5.57 -2.41
CA LEU A 95 0.14 5.72 -2.70
C LEU A 95 0.66 6.90 -1.89
N PRO A 96 1.11 6.69 -0.63
CA PRO A 96 1.31 7.75 0.36
C PRO A 96 2.52 8.65 0.08
N LEU A 97 3.23 8.44 -1.04
CA LEU A 97 4.40 9.21 -1.42
C LEU A 97 4.01 10.43 -2.28
N SER A 98 4.44 11.61 -1.84
CA SER A 98 4.06 12.91 -2.42
C SER A 98 4.62 13.14 -3.82
N GLN A 99 5.73 12.48 -4.15
CA GLN A 99 6.44 12.55 -5.43
C GLN A 99 5.61 11.93 -6.58
N PRO A 100 5.15 12.72 -7.58
CA PRO A 100 4.32 12.22 -8.68
C PRO A 100 4.93 11.06 -9.47
N GLU A 101 6.24 11.12 -9.70
CA GLU A 101 7.03 10.13 -10.41
C GLU A 101 6.96 8.75 -9.74
N ILE A 102 6.95 8.70 -8.41
CA ILE A 102 6.85 7.46 -7.65
C ILE A 102 5.48 6.82 -7.86
N ARG A 103 4.41 7.62 -7.86
CA ARG A 103 3.04 7.10 -8.07
C ARG A 103 2.89 6.51 -9.46
N ILE A 104 3.37 7.20 -10.49
CA ILE A 104 3.33 6.70 -11.87
C ILE A 104 4.21 5.44 -12.00
N ASN A 105 5.38 5.42 -11.37
CA ASN A 105 6.27 4.26 -11.41
C ASN A 105 5.65 3.03 -10.74
N THR A 106 4.99 3.22 -9.60
CA THR A 106 4.25 2.15 -8.91
C THR A 106 3.23 1.51 -9.84
N LEU A 107 2.38 2.31 -10.48
CA LEU A 107 1.37 1.80 -11.43
C LEU A 107 2.01 1.07 -12.61
N ARG A 108 3.11 1.60 -13.15
CA ARG A 108 3.86 0.98 -14.26
C ARG A 108 4.43 -0.37 -13.86
N LEU A 109 5.15 -0.45 -12.74
CA LEU A 109 5.80 -1.66 -12.26
C LEU A 109 4.77 -2.76 -11.96
N LEU A 110 3.65 -2.41 -11.33
CA LEU A 110 2.55 -3.34 -11.08
C LEU A 110 1.91 -3.84 -12.38
N ALA A 111 1.65 -2.95 -13.35
CA ALA A 111 1.09 -3.33 -14.65
C ALA A 111 2.02 -4.29 -15.40
N GLN A 112 3.32 -3.97 -15.44
CA GLN A 112 4.34 -4.81 -16.06
C GLN A 112 4.40 -6.19 -15.42
N GLU A 113 4.51 -6.32 -14.09
CA GLU A 113 4.59 -7.64 -13.46
C GLU A 113 3.31 -8.46 -13.66
N ARG A 114 2.13 -7.82 -13.74
CA ARG A 114 0.88 -8.51 -14.09
C ARG A 114 0.90 -9.07 -15.50
N GLU A 115 1.37 -8.29 -16.48
CA GLU A 115 1.52 -8.75 -17.87
C GLU A 115 2.54 -9.90 -17.98
N HIS A 116 3.69 -9.78 -17.32
CA HIS A 116 4.70 -10.83 -17.27
C HIS A 116 4.18 -12.12 -16.63
N SER A 117 3.41 -11.99 -15.55
CA SER A 117 2.80 -13.13 -14.85
C SER A 117 1.74 -13.82 -15.72
N ALA A 118 0.91 -13.03 -16.42
CA ALA A 118 -0.06 -13.56 -17.37
C ALA A 118 0.63 -14.30 -18.53
N ALA A 119 1.70 -13.74 -19.09
CA ALA A 119 2.45 -14.38 -20.16
C ALA A 119 3.10 -15.71 -19.72
N ARG A 120 3.55 -15.82 -18.47
CA ARG A 120 4.08 -17.08 -17.91
C ARG A 120 3.03 -18.19 -17.79
N GLN A 121 1.78 -17.85 -17.52
CA GLN A 121 0.70 -18.83 -17.38
C GLN A 121 0.22 -19.41 -18.73
N VAL A 122 0.56 -18.76 -19.86
CA VAL A 122 0.08 -19.12 -21.21
C VAL A 122 1.11 -19.95 -22.01
N SER A 123 2.23 -20.38 -21.43
CA SER A 123 3.20 -21.21 -22.17
C SER A 123 2.62 -22.60 -22.51
N PRO A 124 2.67 -23.03 -23.79
CA PRO A 124 2.05 -24.28 -24.22
C PRO A 124 2.88 -25.49 -23.76
N VAL A 125 2.18 -26.53 -23.29
CA VAL A 125 2.71 -27.89 -23.28
C VAL A 125 3.01 -28.27 -24.74
N THR A 126 4.28 -28.39 -25.09
CA THR A 126 4.68 -29.01 -26.35
C THR A 126 4.47 -30.51 -26.20
N THR A 127 3.32 -31.00 -26.66
CA THR A 127 3.13 -32.44 -26.90
C THR A 127 3.85 -32.81 -28.19
N GLU A 128 5.17 -32.99 -28.12
CA GLU A 128 5.88 -33.86 -29.06
C GLU A 128 5.98 -35.24 -28.40
N SER A 129 4.91 -36.02 -28.49
CA SER A 129 5.03 -37.47 -28.35
C SER A 129 5.19 -38.06 -29.74
N SER A 130 6.45 -38.39 -30.01
CA SER A 130 6.99 -39.22 -31.06
C SER A 130 6.01 -40.27 -31.58
N VAL A 131 5.86 -40.28 -32.90
CA VAL A 131 5.46 -41.46 -33.66
C VAL A 131 6.48 -42.56 -33.38
N ALA A 132 6.00 -43.74 -33.02
CA ALA A 132 6.70 -45.01 -33.08
C ALA A 132 5.70 -46.07 -33.55
#